data_AF-A0A7Y3MPD2-F1
#
_entry.id   AF-A0A7Y3MPD2-F1
#
_cell.length_a   1.000
_cell.length_b   1.000
_cell.length_c   1.000
_cell.angle_alpha   90.00
_cell.angle_beta   90.00
_cell.angle_gamma   90.00
#
_symmetry.space_group_name_H-M   'P 1'
#
loop_
_entity.id
_entity.type
_entity.pdbx_description
1 polymer ?
#
loop_
_entity_poly.entity_id
_entity_poly.type
_entity_poly.pdbx_seq_one_letter_code
_entity_poly.pdbx_strand_id
1 'polypeptide(L)'
;MKNFFAIAFTFVLLLTSSTSFSQMSMEPETTDYLTNKAIAIYPNANNVTGSVYENQDFVQGFIFKNGKALASNVALRYNAQKDEIEVMATKDAPLRTARVLVKSSDIYSKLMNKVFVYSNKREGLDKAGYFIVLYEGDTYALYKKLTKKFIEGRESVNSITRDVPPSYSDKEFYYLVNKVDGSFTAFPKSRKGKLNMFIRNKKAVKDFIAQNKLNINKDYALKKAVKFYDEL
;
A
#
# COMPACT_ATOMS: atom_id res chain seq x y z
N MET A 1 19.93 4.26 -75.95
CA MET A 1 19.77 2.86 -76.35
C MET A 1 19.62 2.04 -75.07
N LYS A 2 18.43 1.45 -74.90
CA LYS A 2 18.12 0.46 -73.86
C LYS A 2 18.89 -0.82 -74.19
N ASN A 3 19.48 -1.48 -73.21
CA ASN A 3 19.69 -2.93 -73.26
C ASN A 3 19.52 -3.50 -71.84
N PHE A 4 18.42 -4.23 -71.70
CA PHE A 4 18.16 -5.20 -70.65
C PHE A 4 19.08 -6.41 -70.86
N PHE A 5 19.68 -6.93 -69.79
CA PHE A 5 19.92 -8.36 -69.65
C PHE A 5 19.76 -8.75 -68.18
N ALA A 6 19.14 -9.90 -67.98
CA ALA A 6 18.54 -10.33 -66.74
C ALA A 6 19.32 -11.50 -66.11
N ILE A 7 19.00 -11.74 -64.84
CA ILE A 7 19.13 -13.01 -64.08
C ILE A 7 20.51 -13.31 -63.46
N ALA A 8 20.58 -13.21 -62.12
CA ALA A 8 20.70 -14.39 -61.27
C ALA A 8 20.32 -14.04 -59.82
N PHE A 9 19.37 -14.81 -59.30
CA PHE A 9 18.83 -14.80 -57.96
C PHE A 9 19.88 -15.39 -57.00
N THR A 10 20.25 -14.70 -55.93
CA THR A 10 20.85 -15.38 -54.77
C THR A 10 20.29 -14.80 -53.49
N PHE A 11 19.41 -15.59 -52.92
CA PHE A 11 18.69 -15.40 -51.68
C PHE A 11 19.63 -15.79 -50.54
N VAL A 12 20.16 -14.84 -49.78
CA VAL A 12 20.84 -15.13 -48.51
C VAL A 12 19.95 -14.64 -47.39
N LEU A 13 19.15 -15.57 -46.89
CA LEU A 13 18.41 -15.46 -45.64
C LEU A 13 19.44 -15.64 -44.49
N LEU A 14 19.68 -14.60 -43.70
CA LEU A 14 20.36 -14.73 -42.41
C LEU A 14 19.38 -14.31 -41.31
N LEU A 15 18.59 -15.30 -40.90
CA LEU A 15 17.91 -15.35 -39.61
C LEU A 15 18.93 -15.84 -38.58
N THR A 16 19.38 -14.97 -37.68
CA THR A 16 19.74 -15.37 -36.32
C THR A 16 19.32 -14.28 -35.34
N SER A 17 18.25 -14.57 -34.63
CA SER A 17 17.80 -13.89 -33.43
C SER A 17 18.85 -14.00 -32.32
N SER A 18 19.28 -12.87 -31.78
CA SER A 18 19.73 -12.80 -30.39
C SER A 18 18.78 -11.90 -29.63
N THR A 19 17.78 -12.52 -29.00
CA THR A 19 17.07 -11.93 -27.88
C THR A 19 18.11 -11.60 -26.81
N SER A 20 18.37 -10.32 -26.60
CA SER A 20 19.07 -9.86 -25.41
C SER A 20 18.19 -10.18 -24.20
N PHE A 21 18.43 -11.35 -23.59
CA PHE A 21 18.08 -11.53 -22.19
C PHE A 21 18.94 -10.52 -21.42
N SER A 22 18.32 -9.43 -21.00
CA SER A 22 18.85 -8.59 -19.93
C SER A 22 19.11 -9.52 -18.73
N GLN A 23 20.38 -9.79 -18.44
CA GLN A 23 20.77 -10.33 -17.14
C GLN A 23 20.39 -9.27 -16.10
N MET A 24 19.29 -9.50 -15.38
CA MET A 24 19.03 -8.81 -14.13
C MET A 24 20.12 -9.27 -13.17
N SER A 25 21.13 -8.43 -12.98
CA SER A 25 22.15 -8.64 -11.95
C SER A 25 21.44 -8.83 -10.62
N MET A 26 21.51 -10.04 -10.06
CA MET A 26 21.12 -10.27 -8.68
C MET A 26 22.13 -9.52 -7.81
N GLU A 27 21.76 -8.32 -7.38
CA GLU A 27 22.43 -7.71 -6.24
C GLU A 27 22.28 -8.64 -5.03
N PRO A 28 23.32 -8.76 -4.18
CA PRO A 28 23.23 -9.57 -2.97
C PRO A 28 22.12 -9.01 -2.08
N GLU A 29 21.13 -9.83 -1.72
CA GLU A 29 20.08 -9.44 -0.77
C GLU A 29 20.71 -9.12 0.59
N THR A 30 20.89 -7.83 0.89
CA THR A 30 21.32 -7.37 2.21
C THR A 30 20.12 -7.37 3.14
N THR A 31 20.20 -8.03 4.30
CA THR A 31 19.10 -8.03 5.29
C THR A 31 19.03 -6.74 6.12
N ASP A 32 19.61 -5.63 5.65
CA ASP A 32 19.67 -4.33 6.34
C ASP A 32 18.28 -3.68 6.53
N TYR A 33 17.26 -4.20 5.83
CA TYR A 33 15.86 -3.83 5.96
C TYR A 33 15.10 -4.61 7.04
N LEU A 34 15.69 -5.62 7.67
CA LEU A 34 15.04 -6.42 8.73
C LEU A 34 15.53 -6.02 10.12
N THR A 35 14.61 -6.05 11.07
CA THR A 35 14.95 -6.02 12.50
C THR A 35 15.19 -7.44 13.02
N ASN A 36 15.88 -7.56 14.15
CA ASN A 36 15.98 -8.84 14.89
C ASN A 36 14.67 -9.24 15.60
N LYS A 37 13.63 -8.42 15.50
CA LYS A 37 12.35 -8.66 16.16
C LYS A 37 11.57 -9.77 15.44
N ALA A 38 11.27 -10.83 16.16
CA ALA A 38 10.32 -11.84 15.72
C ALA A 38 8.89 -11.28 15.68
N ILE A 39 8.08 -11.78 14.75
CA ILE A 39 6.66 -11.42 14.67
C ILE A 39 5.87 -12.00 15.85
N ALA A 40 4.69 -11.46 16.14
CA ALA A 40 3.76 -12.17 17.00
C ALA A 40 3.07 -13.29 16.25
N ILE A 41 3.06 -14.48 16.85
CA ILE A 41 2.26 -15.61 16.39
C ILE A 41 1.00 -15.63 17.22
N TYR A 42 -0.14 -15.48 16.55
CA TYR A 42 -1.45 -15.54 17.18
C TYR A 42 -1.95 -16.99 17.01
N PRO A 43 -2.19 -17.73 18.10
CA PRO A 43 -2.84 -19.03 17.98
C PRO A 43 -4.22 -18.83 17.34
N ASN A 44 -4.67 -19.82 16.56
CA ASN A 44 -6.03 -19.82 16.01
C ASN A 44 -7.03 -19.85 17.18
N ALA A 45 -7.45 -18.67 17.62
CA ALA A 45 -8.56 -18.53 18.54
C ALA A 45 -9.83 -18.74 17.70
N ASN A 46 -10.37 -19.96 17.72
CA ASN A 46 -11.57 -20.34 16.97
C ASN A 46 -12.80 -19.44 17.25
N ASN A 47 -12.73 -18.61 18.28
CA ASN A 47 -13.82 -17.77 18.76
C ASN A 47 -13.61 -16.26 18.51
N VAL A 48 -12.61 -15.85 17.73
CA VAL A 48 -12.38 -14.42 17.41
C VAL A 48 -12.69 -14.14 15.94
N THR A 49 -13.62 -13.22 15.68
CA THR A 49 -13.98 -12.82 14.31
C THR A 49 -13.02 -11.74 13.78
N GLY A 50 -12.57 -11.91 12.53
CA GLY A 50 -11.67 -10.97 11.85
C GLY A 50 -10.19 -11.29 12.09
N SER A 51 -9.31 -10.32 11.85
CA SER A 51 -7.88 -10.52 12.08
C SER A 51 -7.14 -9.22 12.39
N VAL A 52 -5.93 -9.37 12.92
CA VAL A 52 -4.98 -8.28 13.17
C VAL A 52 -4.33 -7.76 11.87
N TYR A 53 -4.53 -8.47 10.76
CA TYR A 53 -3.86 -8.23 9.50
C TYR A 53 -4.78 -7.53 8.49
N GLU A 54 -4.19 -6.74 7.60
CA GLU A 54 -4.90 -6.21 6.43
C GLU A 54 -5.25 -7.33 5.45
N ASN A 55 -4.28 -8.22 5.20
CA ASN A 55 -4.45 -9.48 4.52
C ASN A 55 -3.83 -10.57 5.40
N GLN A 56 -4.60 -11.62 5.71
CA GLN A 56 -4.14 -12.68 6.63
C GLN A 56 -2.92 -13.42 6.08
N ASP A 57 -2.92 -13.66 4.77
CA ASP A 57 -1.89 -14.42 4.10
C ASP A 57 -0.67 -13.57 3.77
N PHE A 58 0.49 -14.21 3.82
CA PHE A 58 1.68 -13.65 3.22
C PHE A 58 1.55 -13.67 1.69
N VAL A 59 1.86 -12.52 1.09
CA VAL A 59 1.77 -12.28 -0.35
C VAL A 59 3.14 -11.89 -0.86
N GLN A 60 3.44 -12.24 -2.10
CA GLN A 60 4.73 -11.85 -2.67
C GLN A 60 4.79 -10.33 -2.84
N GLY A 61 5.94 -9.75 -2.56
CA GLY A 61 6.13 -8.32 -2.62
C GLY A 61 7.60 -7.93 -2.74
N PHE A 62 7.81 -6.62 -2.65
CA PHE A 62 9.09 -5.96 -2.90
C PHE A 62 9.38 -4.97 -1.80
N ILE A 63 10.65 -4.83 -1.43
CA ILE A 63 11.13 -3.84 -0.47
C ILE A 63 12.13 -2.96 -1.19
N PHE A 64 12.01 -1.65 -1.01
CA PHE A 64 12.85 -0.66 -1.63
C PHE A 64 13.42 0.28 -0.57
N LYS A 65 14.61 0.82 -0.84
CA LYS A 65 15.23 1.90 -0.07
C LYS A 65 15.79 2.95 -1.00
N ASN A 66 15.42 4.20 -0.81
CA ASN A 66 15.85 5.32 -1.68
C ASN A 66 15.65 5.02 -3.18
N GLY A 67 14.53 4.38 -3.53
CA GLY A 67 14.18 4.02 -4.92
C GLY A 67 14.86 2.78 -5.49
N LYS A 68 15.84 2.18 -4.77
CA LYS A 68 16.50 0.93 -5.18
C LYS A 68 15.83 -0.27 -4.53
N ALA A 69 15.70 -1.38 -5.27
CA ALA A 69 15.18 -2.62 -4.70
C ALA A 69 16.20 -3.21 -3.72
N LEU A 70 15.79 -3.45 -2.47
CA LEU A 70 16.60 -4.15 -1.47
C LEU A 70 16.29 -5.64 -1.41
N ALA A 71 15.02 -6.00 -1.61
CA ALA A 71 14.58 -7.37 -1.67
C ALA A 71 13.47 -7.51 -2.71
N SER A 72 13.64 -8.48 -3.59
CA SER A 72 12.67 -8.82 -4.62
C SER A 72 12.16 -10.21 -4.30
N ASN A 73 10.86 -10.46 -4.46
CA ASN A 73 10.24 -11.78 -4.27
C ASN A 73 10.10 -12.30 -2.83
N VAL A 74 10.26 -11.45 -1.82
CA VAL A 74 9.96 -11.79 -0.43
C VAL A 74 8.45 -11.90 -0.19
N ALA A 75 8.06 -12.65 0.84
CA ALA A 75 6.66 -12.76 1.25
C ALA A 75 6.37 -11.75 2.38
N LEU A 76 5.38 -10.88 2.16
CA LEU A 76 5.01 -9.76 3.01
C LEU A 76 3.58 -9.88 3.51
N ARG A 77 3.30 -9.37 4.71
CA ARG A 77 1.94 -9.01 5.14
C ARG A 77 1.98 -7.84 6.11
N TYR A 78 0.87 -7.12 6.22
CA TYR A 78 0.75 -5.97 7.13
C TYR A 78 -0.08 -6.31 8.37
N ASN A 79 0.55 -6.27 9.54
CA ASN A 79 -0.10 -6.35 10.84
C ASN A 79 -0.59 -4.96 11.26
N ALA A 80 -1.85 -4.68 10.98
CA ALA A 80 -2.49 -3.40 11.23
C ALA A 80 -2.84 -3.16 12.71
N GLN A 81 -2.74 -4.17 13.59
CA GLN A 81 -2.83 -3.95 15.04
C GLN A 81 -1.51 -3.41 15.60
N LYS A 82 -0.38 -3.97 15.17
CA LYS A 82 0.96 -3.59 15.65
C LYS A 82 1.64 -2.51 14.81
N ASP A 83 1.05 -2.15 13.67
CA ASP A 83 1.62 -1.22 12.70
C ASP A 83 3.00 -1.72 12.23
N GLU A 84 3.05 -2.96 11.73
CA GLU A 84 4.26 -3.70 11.36
C GLU A 84 4.09 -4.39 10.01
N ILE A 85 5.08 -4.26 9.13
CA ILE A 85 5.22 -5.12 7.95
C ILE A 85 6.05 -6.33 8.38
N GLU A 86 5.45 -7.51 8.22
CA GLU A 86 6.07 -8.80 8.52
C GLU A 86 6.63 -9.39 7.23
N VAL A 87 7.85 -9.91 7.29
CA VAL A 87 8.63 -10.36 6.14
C VAL A 87 9.12 -11.78 6.34
N MET A 88 8.95 -12.62 5.33
CA MET A 88 9.56 -13.94 5.19
C MET A 88 10.31 -14.04 3.86
N ALA A 89 11.34 -14.88 3.80
CA ALA A 89 12.10 -15.10 2.57
C ALA A 89 11.20 -15.59 1.42
N THR A 90 10.31 -16.54 1.70
CA THR A 90 9.31 -17.05 0.77
C THR A 90 8.00 -17.34 1.51
N LYS A 91 6.92 -17.66 0.78
CA LYS A 91 5.63 -18.04 1.39
C LYS A 91 5.70 -19.36 2.14
N ASP A 92 6.56 -20.27 1.70
CA ASP A 92 6.73 -21.61 2.27
C ASP A 92 7.76 -21.62 3.42
N ALA A 93 8.43 -20.49 3.67
CA ALA A 93 9.36 -20.37 4.78
C ALA A 93 8.63 -20.56 6.12
N PRO A 94 9.25 -21.22 7.12
CA PRO A 94 8.61 -21.43 8.41
C PRO A 94 8.26 -20.12 9.11
N LEU A 95 7.04 -19.98 9.64
CA LEU A 95 6.58 -18.73 10.26
C LEU A 95 7.53 -18.17 11.35
N ARG A 96 8.25 -19.04 12.07
CA ARG A 96 9.26 -18.64 13.07
C ARG A 96 10.44 -17.84 12.51
N THR A 97 10.69 -17.92 11.20
CA THR A 97 11.75 -17.15 10.54
C THR A 97 11.28 -15.75 10.14
N ALA A 98 9.98 -15.46 10.25
CA ALA A 98 9.45 -14.15 9.92
C ALA A 98 10.03 -13.08 10.85
N ARG A 99 10.34 -11.92 10.27
CA ARG A 99 10.90 -10.75 10.97
C ARG A 99 10.11 -9.50 10.62
N VAL A 100 10.26 -8.47 11.45
CA VAL A 100 9.62 -7.18 11.22
C VAL A 100 10.54 -6.29 10.37
N LEU A 101 9.97 -5.68 9.33
CA LEU A 101 10.63 -4.66 8.51
C LEU A 101 11.04 -3.46 9.36
N VAL A 102 12.25 -2.95 9.13
CA VAL A 102 12.75 -1.72 9.74
C VAL A 102 11.78 -0.56 9.46
N LYS A 103 11.38 0.13 10.52
CA LYS A 103 10.51 1.31 10.47
C LYS A 103 11.35 2.53 10.07
N SER A 104 11.42 2.83 8.78
CA SER A 104 12.19 3.96 8.28
C SER A 104 11.51 4.62 7.09
N SER A 105 11.61 5.96 7.00
CA SER A 105 10.98 6.74 5.92
C SER A 105 11.68 6.63 4.56
N ASP A 106 12.91 6.12 4.53
CA ASP A 106 13.62 5.81 3.29
C ASP A 106 13.27 4.42 2.74
N ILE A 107 12.57 3.58 3.52
CA ILE A 107 12.13 2.24 3.13
C ILE A 107 10.63 2.25 2.81
N TYR A 108 10.27 1.63 1.69
CA TYR A 108 8.87 1.37 1.35
C TYR A 108 8.70 -0.04 0.80
N SER A 109 7.50 -0.60 0.94
CA SER A 109 7.18 -1.94 0.45
C SER A 109 6.00 -1.93 -0.51
N LYS A 110 6.05 -2.80 -1.53
CA LYS A 110 4.95 -3.02 -2.46
C LYS A 110 4.40 -4.43 -2.31
N LEU A 111 3.10 -4.55 -2.04
CA LEU A 111 2.37 -5.83 -1.98
C LEU A 111 0.91 -5.63 -2.40
N MET A 112 0.29 -6.61 -3.07
CA MET A 112 -1.12 -6.55 -3.52
C MET A 112 -1.53 -5.24 -4.22
N ASN A 113 -0.70 -4.72 -5.12
CA ASN A 113 -0.91 -3.43 -5.80
C ASN A 113 -1.01 -2.22 -4.86
N LYS A 114 -0.54 -2.35 -3.62
CA LYS A 114 -0.47 -1.27 -2.63
C LYS A 114 0.99 -0.92 -2.37
N VAL A 115 1.23 0.37 -2.15
CA VAL A 115 2.51 0.88 -1.68
C VAL A 115 2.35 1.26 -0.21
N PHE A 116 3.17 0.68 0.65
CA PHE A 116 3.24 1.00 2.06
C PHE A 116 4.48 1.85 2.33
N VAL A 117 4.27 3.00 2.97
CA VAL A 117 5.34 3.93 3.37
C VAL A 117 5.31 4.16 4.87
N TYR A 118 6.47 4.31 5.50
CA TYR A 118 6.55 4.68 6.91
C TYR A 118 6.77 6.20 7.03
N SER A 119 5.99 6.87 7.87
CA SER A 119 6.20 8.27 8.20
C SER A 119 6.54 8.43 9.68
N ASN A 120 7.56 9.23 9.98
CA ASN A 120 7.85 9.71 11.32
C ASN A 120 6.79 10.73 11.77
N LYS A 121 6.81 11.12 13.05
CA LYS A 121 5.98 12.24 13.52
C LYS A 121 6.31 13.50 12.71
N ARG A 122 5.26 14.19 12.28
CA ARG A 122 5.32 15.44 11.51
C ARG A 122 4.16 16.33 11.93
N GLU A 123 4.14 17.56 11.43
CA GLU A 123 2.98 18.44 11.62
C GLU A 123 1.69 17.74 11.18
N GLY A 124 0.69 17.76 12.06
CA GLY A 124 -0.60 17.08 11.89
C GLY A 124 -0.55 15.54 11.88
N LEU A 125 0.58 14.95 12.26
CA LEU A 125 0.73 13.51 12.52
C LEU A 125 1.39 13.24 13.89
N ASP A 126 0.57 13.04 14.92
CA ASP A 126 1.02 12.85 16.30
C ASP A 126 1.79 11.55 16.55
N LYS A 127 1.60 10.54 15.68
CA LYS A 127 2.18 9.21 15.81
C LYS A 127 2.74 8.74 14.47
N ALA A 128 4.01 8.36 14.49
CA ALA A 128 4.66 7.70 13.37
C ALA A 128 3.97 6.36 13.03
N GLY A 129 4.14 5.88 11.81
CA GLY A 129 3.60 4.58 11.40
C GLY A 129 3.50 4.36 9.90
N TYR A 130 2.95 3.20 9.51
CA TYR A 130 2.74 2.85 8.12
C TYR A 130 1.44 3.43 7.55
N PHE A 131 1.51 3.75 6.26
CA PHE A 131 0.41 4.26 5.45
C PHE A 131 0.39 3.57 4.09
N ILE A 132 -0.81 3.33 3.58
CA ILE A 132 -1.07 2.90 2.22
C ILE A 132 -1.19 4.16 1.36
N VAL A 133 -0.37 4.29 0.32
CA VAL A 133 -0.46 5.40 -0.65
C VAL A 133 -1.61 5.14 -1.61
N LEU A 134 -2.65 5.97 -1.57
CA LEU A 134 -3.80 5.87 -2.49
C LEU A 134 -3.60 6.73 -3.75
N TYR A 135 -2.95 7.87 -3.60
CA TYR A 135 -2.58 8.81 -4.66
C TYR A 135 -1.26 9.48 -4.30
N GLU A 136 -0.40 9.64 -5.31
CA GLU A 136 0.87 10.34 -5.22
C GLU A 136 0.86 11.40 -6.35
N GLY A 137 0.71 12.66 -5.98
CA GLY A 137 0.66 13.80 -6.89
C GLY A 137 1.90 14.68 -6.79
N ASP A 138 1.87 15.87 -7.40
CA ASP A 138 3.00 16.80 -7.38
C ASP A 138 3.00 17.66 -6.10
N THR A 139 1.85 18.23 -5.75
CA THR A 139 1.69 19.07 -4.56
C THR A 139 1.15 18.27 -3.38
N TYR A 140 0.19 17.38 -3.63
CA TYR A 140 -0.51 16.63 -2.61
C TYR A 140 -0.47 15.12 -2.86
N ALA A 141 -0.40 14.36 -1.77
CA ALA A 141 -0.64 12.92 -1.77
C ALA A 141 -1.84 12.56 -0.87
N LEU A 142 -2.46 11.41 -1.15
CA LEU A 142 -3.53 10.85 -0.31
C LEU A 142 -3.04 9.55 0.33
N TYR A 143 -2.87 9.59 1.65
CA TYR A 143 -2.44 8.43 2.42
C TYR A 143 -3.62 7.87 3.23
N LYS A 144 -3.66 6.54 3.35
CA LYS A 144 -4.62 5.80 4.19
C LYS A 144 -3.88 5.08 5.30
N LYS A 145 -4.28 5.30 6.55
CA LYS A 145 -3.85 4.51 7.69
C LYS A 145 -4.94 3.51 8.08
N LEU A 146 -4.56 2.25 8.20
CA LEU A 146 -5.42 1.17 8.68
C LEU A 146 -4.96 0.72 10.06
N THR A 147 -5.91 0.60 10.99
CA THR A 147 -5.70 0.04 12.31
C THR A 147 -6.76 -1.02 12.60
N LYS A 148 -6.36 -2.11 13.29
CA LYS A 148 -7.29 -3.12 13.82
C LYS A 148 -7.46 -2.92 15.32
N LYS A 149 -8.70 -2.71 15.77
CA LYS A 149 -9.03 -2.59 17.19
C LYS A 149 -9.70 -3.87 17.68
N PHE A 150 -9.16 -4.49 18.72
CA PHE A 150 -9.84 -5.59 19.40
C PHE A 150 -11.08 -5.08 20.14
N ILE A 151 -12.18 -5.79 19.98
CA ILE A 151 -13.45 -5.58 20.67
C ILE A 151 -13.72 -6.84 21.46
N GLU A 152 -13.82 -6.70 22.78
CA GLU A 152 -14.17 -7.79 23.66
C GLU A 152 -15.55 -8.33 23.31
N GLY A 153 -15.69 -9.66 23.38
CA GLY A 153 -16.96 -10.32 23.26
C GLY A 153 -17.83 -10.03 24.47
N ARG A 154 -19.12 -10.36 24.35
CA ARG A 154 -20.05 -10.32 25.49
C ARG A 154 -20.86 -11.59 25.52
N GLU A 155 -20.93 -12.19 26.69
CA GLU A 155 -21.83 -13.31 26.96
C GLU A 155 -23.27 -12.80 26.98
N SER A 156 -24.17 -13.69 26.59
CA SER A 156 -25.59 -13.43 26.67
C SER A 156 -26.03 -13.32 28.12
N VAL A 157 -26.85 -12.31 28.41
CA VAL A 157 -27.44 -12.12 29.74
C VAL A 157 -28.70 -12.96 29.97
N ASN A 158 -29.26 -13.58 28.92
CA ASN A 158 -30.43 -14.46 29.01
C ASN A 158 -30.49 -15.48 27.86
N SER A 159 -31.46 -16.39 27.89
CA SER A 159 -31.64 -17.41 26.84
C SER A 159 -32.16 -16.89 25.50
N ILE A 160 -32.44 -15.58 25.38
CA ILE A 160 -33.03 -14.95 24.18
C ILE A 160 -31.95 -14.31 23.32
N THR A 161 -30.97 -13.66 23.95
CA THR A 161 -29.84 -13.06 23.23
C THR A 161 -28.74 -14.09 22.94
N ARG A 162 -27.97 -13.87 21.87
CA ARG A 162 -26.81 -14.71 21.54
C ARG A 162 -25.54 -14.05 22.05
N ASP A 163 -24.56 -14.88 22.39
CA ASP A 163 -23.20 -14.42 22.65
C ASP A 163 -22.67 -13.66 21.44
N VAL A 164 -21.94 -12.58 21.73
CA VAL A 164 -21.19 -11.85 20.70
C VAL A 164 -19.73 -12.24 20.85
N PRO A 165 -19.14 -12.93 19.87
CA PRO A 165 -17.74 -13.32 19.95
C PRO A 165 -16.84 -12.07 19.93
N PRO A 166 -15.66 -12.13 20.58
CA PRO A 166 -14.65 -11.09 20.41
C PRO A 166 -14.30 -10.89 18.92
N SER A 167 -13.92 -9.68 18.55
CA SER A 167 -13.64 -9.38 17.14
C SER A 167 -12.58 -8.30 16.94
N TYR A 168 -12.00 -8.27 15.75
CA TYR A 168 -11.17 -7.16 15.29
C TYR A 168 -11.97 -6.25 14.36
N SER A 169 -12.11 -4.97 14.75
CA SER A 169 -12.77 -3.95 13.93
C SER A 169 -11.75 -3.08 13.20
N ASP A 170 -11.99 -2.91 11.91
CA ASP A 170 -11.20 -2.08 11.03
C ASP A 170 -11.48 -0.59 11.27
N LYS A 171 -10.42 0.19 11.39
CA LYS A 171 -10.45 1.65 11.47
C LYS A 171 -9.56 2.23 10.40
N GLU A 172 -10.16 3.07 9.57
CA GLU A 172 -9.49 3.73 8.45
C GLU A 172 -9.44 5.23 8.70
N PHE A 173 -8.27 5.80 8.49
CA PHE A 173 -8.00 7.22 8.56
C PHE A 173 -7.36 7.66 7.26
N TYR A 174 -7.70 8.85 6.78
CA TYR A 174 -7.16 9.38 5.53
C TYR A 174 -6.47 10.70 5.82
N TYR A 175 -5.35 10.93 5.16
CA TYR A 175 -4.55 12.12 5.32
C TYR A 175 -4.26 12.72 3.95
N LEU A 176 -4.51 14.02 3.83
CA LEU A 176 -3.91 14.82 2.78
C LEU A 176 -2.49 15.14 3.23
N VAL A 177 -1.51 14.80 2.41
CA VAL A 177 -0.10 15.11 2.68
C VAL A 177 0.32 16.22 1.74
N ASN A 178 0.77 17.35 2.28
CA ASN A 178 1.37 18.41 1.48
C ASN A 178 2.84 18.06 1.26
N LYS A 179 3.25 17.89 0.00
CA LYS A 179 4.62 17.48 -0.35
C LYS A 179 5.63 18.61 -0.25
N VAL A 180 5.17 19.86 -0.21
CA VAL A 180 6.04 21.05 -0.09
C VAL A 180 6.64 21.14 1.31
N ASP A 181 5.82 20.99 2.35
CA ASP A 181 6.25 21.10 3.75
C ASP A 181 6.30 19.73 4.47
N GLY A 182 5.76 18.68 3.87
CA GLY A 182 5.66 17.34 4.44
C GLY A 182 4.61 17.20 5.54
N SER A 183 3.71 18.18 5.71
CA SER A 183 2.66 18.17 6.71
C SER A 183 1.52 17.21 6.36
N PHE A 184 0.86 16.72 7.40
CA PHE A 184 -0.28 15.82 7.30
C PHE A 184 -1.54 16.56 7.75
N THR A 185 -2.64 16.37 7.03
CA THR A 185 -3.95 16.87 7.44
C THR A 185 -4.96 15.75 7.42
N ALA A 186 -5.49 15.39 8.59
CA ALA A 186 -6.46 14.31 8.71
C ALA A 186 -7.82 14.71 8.12
N PHE A 187 -8.36 13.88 7.24
CA PHE A 187 -9.72 14.05 6.73
C PHE A 187 -10.75 13.70 7.81
N PRO A 188 -11.75 14.58 8.04
CA PRO A 188 -12.89 14.23 8.87
C PRO A 188 -13.67 13.04 8.31
N LYS A 189 -14.41 12.33 9.17
CA LYS A 189 -15.26 11.21 8.73
C LYS A 189 -16.45 11.66 7.89
N SER A 190 -16.98 12.85 8.14
CA SER A 190 -18.19 13.35 7.46
C SER A 190 -17.86 13.90 6.08
N ARG A 191 -18.77 13.68 5.12
CA ARG A 191 -18.64 14.20 3.74
C ARG A 191 -18.43 15.73 3.72
N LYS A 192 -19.21 16.46 4.54
CA LYS A 192 -19.10 17.92 4.68
C LYS A 192 -17.72 18.32 5.22
N GLY A 193 -17.22 17.62 6.23
CA GLY A 193 -15.89 17.87 6.79
C GLY A 193 -14.78 17.64 5.76
N LYS A 194 -14.86 16.55 4.98
CA LYS A 194 -13.90 16.31 3.89
C LYS A 194 -13.92 17.41 2.83
N LEU A 195 -15.10 17.87 2.43
CA LEU A 195 -15.22 19.00 1.49
C LEU A 195 -14.61 20.30 2.02
N ASN A 196 -14.62 20.50 3.34
CA ASN A 196 -14.01 21.67 3.95
C ASN A 196 -12.47 21.61 3.97
N MET A 197 -11.87 20.44 3.71
CA MET A 197 -10.41 20.31 3.63
C MET A 197 -9.81 20.85 2.33
N PHE A 198 -10.60 20.94 1.27
CA PHE A 198 -10.19 21.56 0.01
C PHE A 198 -10.33 23.08 0.15
N ILE A 199 -9.35 23.73 0.78
CA ILE A 199 -9.40 25.16 1.10
C ILE A 199 -9.27 25.99 -0.18
N ARG A 200 -8.25 25.71 -1.00
CA ARG A 200 -8.06 26.32 -2.31
C ARG A 200 -9.10 25.76 -3.29
N ASN A 201 -9.62 26.58 -4.20
CA ASN A 201 -10.51 26.12 -5.28
C ASN A 201 -11.70 25.24 -4.83
N LYS A 202 -12.18 25.44 -3.59
CA LYS A 202 -13.23 24.62 -2.96
C LYS A 202 -14.47 24.43 -3.82
N LYS A 203 -14.88 25.52 -4.51
CA LYS A 203 -16.04 25.50 -5.40
C LYS A 203 -15.81 24.55 -6.57
N ALA A 204 -14.66 24.61 -7.23
CA ALA A 204 -14.33 23.73 -8.36
C ALA A 204 -14.32 22.26 -7.91
N VAL A 205 -13.70 21.94 -6.77
CA VAL A 205 -13.69 20.56 -6.24
C VAL A 205 -15.10 20.07 -5.90
N LYS A 206 -15.92 20.93 -5.28
CA LYS A 206 -17.32 20.62 -4.95
C LYS A 206 -18.14 20.33 -6.22
N ASP A 207 -17.97 21.15 -7.26
CA ASP A 207 -18.69 21.01 -8.52
C ASP A 207 -18.26 19.72 -9.24
N PHE A 208 -16.95 19.43 -9.28
CA PHE A 208 -16.42 18.16 -9.81
C PHE A 208 -16.99 16.94 -9.10
N ILE A 209 -17.01 16.95 -7.77
CA ILE A 209 -17.59 15.85 -6.95
C ILE A 209 -19.08 15.66 -7.26
N ALA A 210 -19.83 16.75 -7.43
CA ALA A 210 -21.26 16.70 -7.71
C ALA A 210 -21.56 16.18 -9.12
N GLN A 211 -20.91 16.74 -10.15
CA GLN A 211 -21.06 16.35 -11.55
C GLN A 211 -20.73 14.87 -11.76
N ASN A 212 -19.68 14.38 -11.11
CA ASN A 212 -19.25 12.98 -11.20
C ASN A 212 -19.94 12.05 -10.18
N LYS A 213 -20.91 12.56 -9.40
CA LYS A 213 -21.67 11.81 -8.37
C LYS A 213 -20.76 11.04 -7.40
N LEU A 214 -19.63 11.64 -6.99
CA LEU A 214 -18.60 10.98 -6.19
C LEU A 214 -19.00 10.89 -4.71
N ASN A 215 -19.00 9.67 -4.17
CA ASN A 215 -19.11 9.43 -2.73
C ASN A 215 -17.73 9.44 -2.07
N ILE A 216 -17.23 10.62 -1.70
CA ILE A 216 -15.90 10.81 -1.08
C ILE A 216 -15.71 10.16 0.31
N ASN A 217 -16.70 9.41 0.79
CA ASN A 217 -16.50 8.47 1.92
C ASN A 217 -15.91 7.13 1.47
N LYS A 218 -15.73 6.90 0.17
CA LYS A 218 -15.10 5.71 -0.41
C LYS A 218 -13.72 6.06 -0.99
N ASP A 219 -12.76 5.16 -0.83
CA ASP A 219 -11.36 5.32 -1.25
C ASP A 219 -11.23 5.84 -2.68
N TYR A 220 -11.89 5.17 -3.63
CA TYR A 220 -11.83 5.52 -5.05
C TYR A 220 -12.29 6.96 -5.34
N ALA A 221 -13.40 7.37 -4.73
CA ALA A 221 -13.98 8.69 -4.96
C ALA A 221 -13.18 9.79 -4.23
N LEU A 222 -12.66 9.52 -3.04
CA LEU A 222 -11.76 10.44 -2.33
C LEU A 222 -10.45 10.61 -3.11
N LYS A 223 -9.87 9.52 -3.61
CA LYS A 223 -8.71 9.53 -4.51
C LYS A 223 -8.94 10.43 -5.71
N LYS A 224 -10.06 10.27 -6.41
CA LYS A 224 -10.44 11.12 -7.55
C LYS A 224 -10.55 12.60 -7.18
N ALA A 225 -11.17 12.92 -6.04
CA ALA A 225 -11.31 14.29 -5.57
C ALA A 225 -9.96 14.93 -5.21
N VAL A 226 -9.06 14.19 -4.54
CA VAL A 226 -7.71 14.68 -4.20
C VAL A 226 -6.87 14.85 -5.46
N LYS A 227 -6.92 13.90 -6.40
CA LYS A 227 -6.24 14.04 -7.70
C LYS A 227 -6.66 15.32 -8.41
N PHE A 228 -7.97 15.54 -8.56
CA PHE A 228 -8.48 16.75 -9.18
C PHE A 228 -8.05 18.01 -8.43
N TYR A 229 -8.03 17.99 -7.09
CA TYR A 229 -7.58 19.12 -6.28
C TYR A 229 -6.09 19.44 -6.45
N ASP A 230 -5.25 18.41 -6.61
CA ASP A 230 -3.81 18.55 -6.85
C ASP A 230 -3.48 19.15 -8.22
N GLU A 231 -4.32 18.88 -9.22
CA GLU A 231 -4.19 19.41 -10.60
C GLU A 231 -4.66 20.87 -10.76
N LEU A 232 -5.16 21.52 -9.68
CA LEU A 232 -5.66 22.91 -9.66
C LEU A 232 -4.70 23.90 -9.00
#